data_AF-A0A401P0Y6-F1
#
_entry.id   AF-A0A401P0Y6-F1
#
_cell.length_a   1.000
_cell.length_b   1.000
_cell.length_c   1.000
_cell.angle_alpha   90.00
_cell.angle_beta   90.00
_cell.angle_gamma   90.00
#
_symmetry.space_group_name_H-M   'P 1'
#
loop_
_entity.id
_entity.type
_entity.pdbx_description
1 polymer ?
#
loop_
_entity_poly.entity_id
_entity_poly.type
_entity_poly.pdbx_seq_one_letter_code
_entity_poly.pdbx_strand_id
1 'polypeptide(L)'
;MENPETELKSRNPVPVQITVLRARNLKGSKGDNPVTYVHAEYNNFQLGDSGKLQMAENEIEYNFTTSFDCTFDGIHGLDNLVHKPVVLTVIEVLPKEKKKKDEKVVVLGQATVDLLPLAQGECTFTKTLILYPFGNPLEQIVTEETQALLDISVSVAEPLLSEAQLKESNLLRITAESVYSKHIAESIYSPVEIKRQPLALPAKAGGKTSKTEKTEEEGPVSFHGVAYVNMAPLLYPGVKRIRGAYTIHPYNEFEIFEKTKRKNRDVAGVSTGLKGPSTHPRNATNKVKEVLKKNSVTLKSIMTDHVFDSEVPFVVNAEGEQYIEAKSYIVLEFSLEKPLVQKRLREELVKRVAEIIPPRPLFPRRTSGADKAVTDYHTQIISVAKIIMDEYQEMFGRKLAEGKLSQELQDQEERKHKLIFELNTSGKYFAFKEQLK
;
A
#
# COMPACT_ATOMS: atom_id res chain seq x y z
N MET A 1 25.33 -10.60 -9.88
CA MET A 1 23.88 -10.39 -10.09
C MET A 1 23.31 -11.76 -10.32
N GLU A 2 22.66 -12.32 -9.32
CA GLU A 2 21.95 -13.60 -9.45
C GLU A 2 20.48 -13.29 -9.74
N ASN A 3 19.82 -14.18 -10.50
CA ASN A 3 18.52 -13.87 -11.10
C ASN A 3 17.38 -14.39 -10.19
N PRO A 4 16.55 -13.52 -9.59
CA PRO A 4 15.62 -13.90 -8.51
C PRO A 4 14.54 -14.90 -8.94
N GLU A 5 14.23 -14.98 -10.24
CA GLU A 5 13.29 -15.95 -10.81
C GLU A 5 13.75 -17.41 -10.66
N THR A 6 15.02 -17.65 -10.31
CA THR A 6 15.61 -19.01 -10.34
C THR A 6 15.39 -19.82 -9.05
N GLU A 7 15.08 -19.17 -7.93
CA GLU A 7 15.00 -19.82 -6.60
C GLU A 7 13.61 -20.35 -6.22
N LEU A 8 12.55 -20.05 -7.00
CA LEU A 8 11.20 -20.62 -6.78
C LEU A 8 11.08 -22.12 -7.18
N LYS A 9 12.21 -22.83 -7.30
CA LYS A 9 12.28 -24.27 -7.51
C LYS A 9 12.14 -25.01 -6.17
N SER A 10 10.90 -25.27 -5.76
CA SER A 10 10.54 -26.29 -4.77
C SER A 10 11.51 -26.41 -3.57
N ARG A 11 11.61 -25.33 -2.76
CA ARG A 11 12.27 -25.42 -1.45
C ARG A 11 11.59 -26.52 -0.64
N ASN A 12 12.37 -27.43 -0.06
CA ASN A 12 11.83 -28.48 0.81
C ASN A 12 10.91 -27.87 1.89
N PRO A 13 9.83 -28.55 2.28
CA PRO A 13 8.97 -28.05 3.34
C PRO A 13 9.77 -27.83 4.63
N VAL A 14 9.55 -26.69 5.30
CA VAL A 14 10.24 -26.36 6.55
C VAL A 14 9.30 -26.65 7.71
N PRO A 15 9.67 -27.53 8.66
CA PRO A 15 8.83 -27.84 9.80
C PRO A 15 8.77 -26.64 10.76
N VAL A 16 7.56 -26.12 10.96
CA VAL A 16 7.24 -25.12 11.98
C VAL A 16 6.85 -25.86 13.25
N GLN A 17 7.65 -25.71 14.31
CA GLN A 17 7.38 -26.30 15.62
C GLN A 17 6.59 -25.31 16.48
N ILE A 18 5.54 -25.79 17.15
CA ILE A 18 4.76 -25.06 18.14
C ILE A 18 4.85 -25.83 19.45
N THR A 19 5.40 -25.21 20.49
CA THR A 19 5.42 -25.73 21.85
C THR A 19 4.45 -24.95 22.72
N VAL A 20 3.42 -25.64 23.21
CA VAL A 20 2.54 -25.12 24.25
C VAL A 20 3.22 -25.35 25.59
N LEU A 21 3.71 -24.27 26.20
CA LEU A 21 4.51 -24.33 27.42
C LEU A 21 3.59 -24.61 28.62
N ARG A 22 2.69 -23.66 28.90
CA ARG A 22 1.75 -23.76 30.02
C ARG A 22 0.47 -22.96 29.81
N ALA A 23 -0.60 -23.32 30.52
CA ALA A 23 -1.76 -22.45 30.74
C ALA A 23 -1.80 -21.93 32.18
N ARG A 24 -2.47 -20.78 32.36
CA ARG A 24 -2.60 -20.06 33.64
C ARG A 24 -4.04 -19.57 33.81
N ASN A 25 -4.54 -19.46 35.05
CA ASN A 25 -5.91 -19.02 35.38
C ASN A 25 -7.04 -19.88 34.74
N LEU A 26 -6.80 -21.16 34.49
CA LEU A 26 -7.84 -22.05 33.95
C LEU A 26 -8.91 -22.38 34.99
N LYS A 27 -10.18 -22.26 34.61
CA LYS A 27 -11.34 -22.62 35.45
C LYS A 27 -12.06 -23.82 34.83
N GLY A 28 -12.23 -24.90 35.59
CA GLY A 28 -12.93 -26.10 35.16
C GLY A 28 -14.45 -25.93 35.20
N SER A 29 -15.19 -26.64 34.35
CA SER A 29 -16.66 -26.59 34.31
C SER A 29 -17.32 -27.25 35.53
N LYS A 30 -16.55 -27.97 36.36
CA LYS A 30 -17.02 -28.62 37.60
C LYS A 30 -16.22 -28.29 38.86
N GLY A 31 -15.23 -27.39 38.79
CA GLY A 31 -14.43 -26.98 39.96
C GLY A 31 -13.06 -26.43 39.60
N ASP A 32 -12.35 -25.96 40.63
CA ASP A 32 -11.14 -25.14 40.52
C ASP A 32 -9.85 -25.91 40.17
N ASN A 33 -9.95 -27.21 39.88
CA ASN A 33 -8.81 -28.08 39.55
C ASN A 33 -9.17 -29.00 38.38
N PRO A 34 -9.26 -28.50 37.13
CA PRO A 34 -9.58 -29.32 35.97
C PRO A 34 -8.43 -30.26 35.57
N VAL A 35 -8.78 -31.44 35.05
CA VAL A 35 -7.89 -32.25 34.21
C VAL A 35 -8.08 -31.79 32.77
N THR A 36 -7.02 -31.40 32.08
CA THR A 36 -7.10 -30.84 30.73
C THR A 36 -6.07 -31.43 29.78
N TYR A 37 -6.31 -31.27 28.48
CA TYR A 37 -5.31 -31.40 27.42
C TYR A 37 -5.51 -30.30 26.38
N VAL A 38 -4.48 -30.06 25.56
CA VAL A 38 -4.52 -29.11 24.45
C VAL A 38 -4.58 -29.87 23.15
N HIS A 39 -5.55 -29.53 22.32
CA HIS A 39 -5.70 -30.01 20.95
C HIS A 39 -5.19 -28.92 19.99
N ALA A 40 -4.26 -29.26 19.10
CA ALA A 40 -3.69 -28.35 18.12
C ALA A 40 -4.14 -28.68 16.70
N GLU A 41 -4.59 -27.67 15.97
CA GLU A 41 -5.14 -27.79 14.61
C GLU A 41 -4.57 -26.70 13.69
N TYR A 42 -4.29 -27.04 12.43
CA TYR A 42 -3.91 -26.08 11.38
C TYR A 42 -4.50 -26.54 10.04
N ASN A 43 -5.04 -25.63 9.25
CA ASN A 43 -5.70 -25.94 7.97
C ASN A 43 -6.85 -26.98 8.06
N ASN A 44 -7.57 -27.07 9.19
CA ASN A 44 -8.58 -28.09 9.48
C ASN A 44 -7.98 -29.52 9.63
N PHE A 45 -6.66 -29.64 9.80
CA PHE A 45 -5.97 -30.89 10.12
C PHE A 45 -5.47 -30.85 11.57
N GLN A 46 -5.75 -31.93 12.32
CA GLN A 46 -5.20 -32.14 13.67
C GLN A 46 -3.68 -32.34 13.58
N LEU A 47 -2.93 -31.49 14.29
CA LEU A 47 -1.48 -31.62 14.47
C LEU A 47 -1.12 -32.53 15.65
N GLY A 48 -1.98 -32.58 16.68
CA GLY A 48 -1.86 -33.52 17.79
C GLY A 48 -2.55 -33.05 19.07
N ASP A 49 -2.55 -33.95 20.06
CA ASP A 49 -3.11 -33.73 21.40
C ASP A 49 -1.98 -33.81 22.45
N SER A 50 -2.02 -32.94 23.46
CA SER A 50 -1.11 -33.04 24.61
C SER A 50 -1.44 -34.23 25.52
N GLY A 51 -0.52 -34.54 26.44
CA GLY A 51 -0.87 -35.33 27.62
C GLY A 51 -2.03 -34.71 28.42
N LYS A 52 -2.83 -35.56 29.07
CA LYS A 52 -3.89 -35.13 30.00
C LYS A 52 -3.27 -34.84 31.36
N LEU A 53 -3.34 -33.59 31.80
CA LEU A 53 -2.67 -33.09 33.00
C LEU A 53 -3.67 -32.44 33.97
N GLN A 54 -3.39 -32.60 35.26
CA GLN A 54 -4.16 -32.02 36.37
C GLN A 54 -3.56 -30.66 36.74
N MET A 55 -4.39 -29.64 36.94
CA MET A 55 -3.90 -28.33 37.39
C MET A 55 -3.22 -28.38 38.76
N ALA A 56 -2.13 -27.62 38.91
CA ALA A 56 -1.38 -27.45 40.14
C ALA A 56 -1.03 -25.96 40.32
N GLU A 57 -1.19 -25.42 41.52
CA GLU A 57 -0.78 -24.03 41.86
C GLU A 57 -1.31 -22.94 40.88
N ASN A 58 -2.52 -23.15 40.32
CA ASN A 58 -3.20 -22.29 39.32
C ASN A 58 -2.54 -22.24 37.92
N GLU A 59 -1.60 -23.13 37.63
CA GLU A 59 -0.99 -23.30 36.30
C GLU A 59 -1.01 -24.77 35.82
N ILE A 60 -0.85 -24.99 34.51
CA ILE A 60 -0.73 -26.32 33.89
C ILE A 60 0.43 -26.30 32.89
N GLU A 61 1.57 -26.88 33.25
CA GLU A 61 2.70 -27.06 32.33
C GLU A 61 2.46 -28.23 31.37
N TYR A 62 2.07 -27.95 30.12
CA TYR A 62 1.88 -28.98 29.10
C TYR A 62 3.20 -29.43 28.48
N ASN A 63 4.14 -28.49 28.27
CA ASN A 63 5.40 -28.69 27.54
C ASN A 63 5.22 -29.52 26.25
N PHE A 64 4.12 -29.27 25.54
CA PHE A 64 3.65 -30.07 24.41
C PHE A 64 4.11 -29.46 23.09
N THR A 65 5.07 -30.11 22.43
CA THR A 65 5.52 -29.74 21.08
C THR A 65 4.76 -30.52 20.01
N THR A 66 4.26 -29.82 19.00
CA THR A 66 3.77 -30.36 17.73
C THR A 66 4.39 -29.58 16.57
N SER A 67 4.20 -30.03 15.33
CA SER A 67 4.72 -29.36 14.15
C SER A 67 3.85 -29.55 12.90
N PHE A 68 3.91 -28.59 11.99
CA PHE A 68 3.40 -28.73 10.63
C PHE A 68 4.46 -28.31 9.61
N ASP A 69 4.35 -28.80 8.38
CA ASP A 69 5.27 -28.46 7.30
C ASP A 69 4.80 -27.21 6.55
N CYS A 70 5.64 -26.16 6.54
CA CYS A 70 5.43 -24.96 5.72
C CYS A 70 5.99 -25.19 4.30
N THR A 71 5.11 -25.29 3.30
CA THR A 71 5.53 -25.44 1.89
C THR A 71 5.63 -24.10 1.16
N PHE A 72 6.46 -24.07 0.11
CA PHE A 72 6.74 -22.88 -0.70
C PHE A 72 6.19 -23.02 -2.13
N ASP A 73 5.11 -23.80 -2.29
CA ASP A 73 4.55 -24.17 -3.59
C ASP A 73 3.79 -23.00 -4.24
N GLY A 74 4.55 -22.19 -4.98
CA GLY A 74 4.06 -21.00 -5.67
C GLY A 74 3.62 -19.88 -4.71
N ILE A 75 2.88 -18.92 -5.26
CA ILE A 75 2.46 -17.69 -4.57
C ILE A 75 1.64 -17.99 -3.29
N HIS A 76 0.96 -19.14 -3.24
CA HIS A 76 0.03 -19.49 -2.16
C HIS A 76 0.69 -20.18 -0.94
N GLY A 77 1.96 -20.59 -1.00
CA GLY A 77 2.64 -21.29 0.10
C GLY A 77 2.74 -20.45 1.38
N LEU A 78 3.58 -19.41 1.34
CA LEU A 78 3.74 -18.43 2.45
C LEU A 78 2.42 -17.72 2.78
N ASP A 79 1.57 -17.51 1.77
CA ASP A 79 0.24 -16.93 1.90
C ASP A 79 -0.62 -17.72 2.91
N ASN A 80 -0.54 -19.06 2.94
CA ASN A 80 -1.29 -19.87 3.91
C ASN A 80 -0.78 -19.66 5.34
N LEU A 81 0.54 -19.55 5.54
CA LEU A 81 1.16 -19.30 6.85
C LEU A 81 0.66 -18.00 7.49
N VAL A 82 0.53 -16.93 6.69
CA VAL A 82 0.13 -15.60 7.16
C VAL A 82 -1.39 -15.45 7.27
N HIS A 83 -2.17 -16.06 6.38
CA HIS A 83 -3.64 -15.91 6.37
C HIS A 83 -4.40 -16.91 7.25
N LYS A 84 -3.74 -17.90 7.86
CA LYS A 84 -4.40 -18.96 8.64
C LYS A 84 -3.64 -19.24 9.94
N PRO A 85 -4.24 -18.97 11.12
CA PRO A 85 -3.60 -19.27 12.39
C PRO A 85 -3.58 -20.77 12.68
N VAL A 86 -2.68 -21.21 13.56
CA VAL A 86 -2.86 -22.49 14.29
C VAL A 86 -3.91 -22.25 15.37
N VAL A 87 -4.88 -23.16 15.52
CA VAL A 87 -5.88 -23.12 16.58
C VAL A 87 -5.45 -24.05 17.71
N LEU A 88 -5.40 -23.51 18.93
CA LEU A 88 -5.12 -24.24 20.15
C LEU A 88 -6.39 -24.28 21.00
N THR A 89 -6.94 -25.48 21.22
CA THR A 89 -8.18 -25.70 21.95
C THR A 89 -7.87 -26.39 23.28
N VAL A 90 -8.22 -25.77 24.41
CA VAL A 90 -8.05 -26.36 25.74
C VAL A 90 -9.31 -27.11 26.15
N ILE A 91 -9.17 -28.39 26.47
CA ILE A 91 -10.28 -29.33 26.67
C ILE A 91 -10.17 -29.97 28.05
N GLU A 92 -11.20 -29.79 28.89
CA GLU A 92 -11.38 -30.48 30.17
C GLU A 92 -11.88 -31.91 29.96
N VAL A 93 -11.31 -32.86 30.71
CA VAL A 93 -11.72 -34.27 30.75
C VAL A 93 -12.48 -34.52 32.05
N LEU A 94 -13.79 -34.74 31.95
CA LEU A 94 -14.61 -34.97 33.14
C LEU A 94 -14.45 -36.41 33.68
N PRO A 95 -14.44 -36.60 35.01
CA PRO A 95 -14.36 -37.93 35.61
C PRO A 95 -15.42 -38.91 35.10
N LYS A 96 -15.02 -40.17 34.88
CA LYS A 96 -15.90 -41.24 34.35
C LYS A 96 -17.05 -41.54 35.31
N GLU A 97 -18.26 -41.17 34.89
CA GLU A 97 -19.51 -41.62 35.51
C GLU A 97 -19.64 -43.15 35.38
N LYS A 98 -19.95 -43.86 36.48
CA LYS A 98 -19.96 -45.35 36.62
C LYS A 98 -20.91 -46.13 35.68
N LYS A 99 -21.47 -45.50 34.64
CA LYS A 99 -22.39 -46.10 33.65
C LYS A 99 -22.06 -45.75 32.19
N LYS A 100 -20.96 -45.04 31.90
CA LYS A 100 -20.53 -44.68 30.52
C LYS A 100 -19.16 -45.27 30.21
N LYS A 101 -18.99 -45.70 28.95
CA LYS A 101 -17.73 -46.27 28.44
C LYS A 101 -16.73 -45.16 28.06
N ASP A 102 -17.26 -44.08 27.50
CA ASP A 102 -16.48 -43.01 26.88
C ASP A 102 -16.30 -41.82 27.83
N GLU A 103 -15.18 -41.10 27.69
CA GLU A 103 -14.87 -39.91 28.48
C GLU A 103 -15.69 -38.71 28.00
N LYS A 104 -16.40 -38.03 28.91
CA LYS A 104 -17.08 -36.78 28.56
C LYS A 104 -16.07 -35.64 28.66
N VAL A 105 -15.86 -34.94 27.55
CA VAL A 105 -15.04 -33.74 27.49
C VAL A 105 -15.88 -32.46 27.46
N VAL A 106 -15.25 -31.32 27.79
CA VAL A 106 -15.81 -29.96 27.69
C VAL A 106 -14.71 -29.04 27.15
N VAL A 107 -15.00 -28.23 26.14
CA VAL A 107 -14.05 -27.20 25.68
C VAL A 107 -14.07 -26.04 26.68
N LEU A 108 -12.92 -25.69 27.25
CA LEU A 108 -12.79 -24.53 28.15
C LEU A 108 -12.59 -23.25 27.35
N GLY A 109 -11.79 -23.30 26.28
CA GLY A 109 -11.58 -22.15 25.40
C GLY A 109 -10.61 -22.43 24.25
N GLN A 110 -10.49 -21.44 23.36
CA GLN A 110 -9.64 -21.48 22.18
C GLN A 110 -8.75 -20.24 22.09
N ALA A 111 -7.53 -20.44 21.57
CA ALA A 111 -6.58 -19.38 21.23
C ALA A 111 -6.04 -19.59 19.82
N THR A 112 -5.70 -18.50 19.13
CA THR A 112 -5.10 -18.52 17.79
C THR A 112 -3.63 -18.09 17.84
N VAL A 113 -2.77 -18.88 17.20
CA VAL A 113 -1.35 -18.56 17.04
C VAL A 113 -1.17 -17.69 15.80
N ASP A 114 -0.72 -16.46 16.02
CA ASP A 114 -0.24 -15.54 14.99
C ASP A 114 1.17 -15.93 14.56
N LEU A 115 1.31 -16.43 13.33
CA LEU A 115 2.58 -16.90 12.75
C LEU A 115 3.33 -15.81 11.95
N LEU A 116 2.81 -14.57 11.91
CA LEU A 116 3.39 -13.48 11.14
C LEU A 116 4.89 -13.22 11.44
N PRO A 117 5.41 -13.33 12.69
CA PRO A 117 6.83 -13.11 12.95
C PRO A 117 7.76 -14.00 12.11
N LEU A 118 7.36 -15.25 11.81
CA LEU A 118 8.16 -16.16 10.98
C LEU A 118 8.27 -15.68 9.53
N ALA A 119 7.18 -15.08 9.00
CA ALA A 119 7.17 -14.47 7.68
C ALA A 119 7.93 -13.13 7.64
N GLN A 120 8.17 -12.50 8.79
CA GLN A 120 9.03 -11.33 8.95
C GLN A 120 10.52 -11.69 9.14
N GLY A 121 10.85 -12.99 9.24
CA GLY A 121 12.21 -13.51 9.33
C GLY A 121 12.64 -13.98 10.73
N GLU A 122 11.79 -13.87 11.76
CA GLU A 122 12.10 -14.40 13.08
C GLU A 122 12.14 -15.93 13.06
N CYS A 123 13.21 -16.52 13.59
CA CYS A 123 13.34 -17.99 13.66
C CYS A 123 12.68 -18.59 14.91
N THR A 124 12.44 -17.80 15.96
CA THR A 124 11.80 -18.25 17.20
C THR A 124 11.18 -17.07 17.93
N PHE A 125 9.95 -17.22 18.41
CA PHE A 125 9.28 -16.24 19.26
C PHE A 125 8.44 -16.92 20.36
N THR A 126 8.23 -16.21 21.46
CA THR A 126 7.34 -16.62 22.56
C THR A 126 6.19 -15.62 22.73
N LYS A 127 4.98 -16.09 23.04
CA LYS A 127 3.79 -15.23 23.16
C LYS A 127 2.86 -15.76 24.24
N THR A 128 2.30 -14.88 25.06
CA THR A 128 1.14 -15.19 25.91
C THR A 128 -0.12 -14.91 25.10
N LEU A 129 -0.98 -15.91 24.94
CA LEU A 129 -2.26 -15.80 24.25
C LEU A 129 -3.40 -15.79 25.25
N ILE A 130 -4.49 -15.09 24.90
CA ILE A 130 -5.76 -15.15 25.61
C ILE A 130 -6.54 -16.37 25.14
N LEU A 131 -7.07 -17.15 26.08
CA LEU A 131 -8.04 -18.20 25.81
C LEU A 131 -9.46 -17.63 25.86
N TYR A 132 -10.14 -17.63 24.72
CA TYR A 132 -11.52 -17.18 24.60
C TYR A 132 -12.48 -18.35 24.90
N PRO A 133 -13.49 -18.18 25.77
CA PRO A 133 -14.37 -19.27 26.16
C PRO A 133 -15.27 -19.72 25.01
N PHE A 134 -15.52 -21.03 24.92
CA PHE A 134 -16.34 -21.62 23.86
C PHE A 134 -17.85 -21.45 24.17
N GLY A 135 -18.39 -20.27 23.89
CA GLY A 135 -19.78 -19.92 24.22
C GLY A 135 -20.24 -18.57 23.66
N ASN A 136 -21.43 -18.14 24.08
CA ASN A 136 -22.08 -16.93 23.57
C ASN A 136 -21.37 -15.66 24.13
N PRO A 137 -20.82 -14.76 23.29
CA PRO A 137 -19.87 -13.72 23.73
C PRO A 137 -20.51 -12.52 24.47
N LEU A 138 -21.80 -12.58 24.81
CA LEU A 138 -22.55 -11.48 25.42
C LEU A 138 -22.63 -11.52 26.96
N GLU A 139 -22.19 -12.61 27.59
CA GLU A 139 -22.35 -12.82 29.05
C GLU A 139 -21.04 -13.17 29.77
N GLN A 140 -20.07 -12.24 29.82
CA GLN A 140 -19.17 -12.04 30.96
C GLN A 140 -18.26 -10.81 30.80
N ILE A 141 -18.33 -9.87 31.74
CA ILE A 141 -17.29 -8.85 31.92
C ILE A 141 -16.16 -9.51 32.73
N VAL A 142 -15.18 -10.07 32.01
CA VAL A 142 -13.96 -10.65 32.62
C VAL A 142 -13.01 -9.49 32.93
N THR A 143 -12.64 -9.31 34.20
CA THR A 143 -11.54 -8.41 34.58
C THR A 143 -10.20 -9.03 34.18
N GLU A 144 -9.27 -8.22 33.66
CA GLU A 144 -8.01 -8.67 33.05
C GLU A 144 -7.21 -9.65 33.93
N GLU A 145 -7.19 -9.41 35.25
CA GLU A 145 -6.53 -10.25 36.26
C GLU A 145 -7.05 -11.70 36.32
N THR A 146 -8.25 -11.97 35.79
CA THR A 146 -8.94 -13.27 35.88
C THR A 146 -9.07 -14.01 34.55
N GLN A 147 -8.47 -13.48 33.49
CA GLN A 147 -8.50 -14.07 32.16
C GLN A 147 -7.61 -15.31 32.06
N ALA A 148 -8.08 -16.34 31.36
CA ALA A 148 -7.32 -17.56 31.11
C ALA A 148 -6.26 -17.31 30.02
N LEU A 149 -5.02 -17.73 30.28
CA LEU A 149 -3.86 -17.45 29.43
C LEU A 149 -3.15 -18.74 29.02
N LEU A 150 -2.51 -18.70 27.85
CA LEU A 150 -1.72 -19.79 27.29
C LEU A 150 -0.35 -19.25 26.83
N ASP A 151 0.73 -19.67 27.49
CA ASP A 151 2.09 -19.31 27.10
C ASP A 151 2.61 -20.31 26.06
N ILE A 152 3.06 -19.80 24.91
CA ILE A 152 3.57 -20.60 23.78
C ILE A 152 4.96 -20.17 23.35
N SER A 153 5.67 -21.09 22.70
CA SER A 153 6.87 -20.85 21.89
C SER A 153 6.64 -21.40 20.49
N VAL A 154 7.10 -20.70 19.45
CA VAL A 154 7.07 -21.16 18.05
C VAL A 154 8.48 -21.03 17.49
N SER A 155 8.95 -22.03 16.77
CA SER A 155 10.32 -22.09 16.23
C SER A 155 10.43 -22.77 14.87
N VAL A 156 11.36 -22.28 14.06
CA VAL A 156 11.82 -22.88 12.79
C VAL A 156 13.35 -22.96 12.83
N ALA A 157 13.93 -23.96 12.13
CA ALA A 157 15.37 -24.16 12.15
C ALA A 157 16.16 -23.07 11.39
N GLU A 158 15.54 -22.46 10.38
CA GLU A 158 16.11 -21.42 9.52
C GLU A 158 15.02 -20.41 9.13
N PRO A 159 15.37 -19.17 8.71
CA PRO A 159 14.40 -18.20 8.20
C PRO A 159 13.53 -18.75 7.06
N LEU A 160 12.23 -18.49 7.13
CA LEU A 160 11.29 -18.89 6.07
C LEU A 160 11.47 -18.08 4.78
N LEU A 161 12.13 -16.93 4.84
CA LEU A 161 12.54 -16.13 3.68
C LEU A 161 14.01 -15.71 3.82
N SER A 162 14.73 -15.61 2.69
CA SER A 162 16.10 -15.06 2.67
C SER A 162 16.11 -13.54 2.85
N GLU A 163 17.24 -12.95 3.24
CA GLU A 163 17.37 -11.48 3.35
C GLU A 163 17.02 -10.75 2.03
N ALA A 164 17.34 -11.35 0.88
CA ALA A 164 16.98 -10.81 -0.42
C ALA A 164 15.45 -10.82 -0.62
N GLN A 165 14.80 -11.94 -0.32
CA GLN A 165 13.34 -12.07 -0.39
C GLN A 165 12.64 -11.13 0.59
N LEU A 166 13.12 -10.99 1.83
CA LEU A 166 12.63 -10.04 2.82
C LEU A 166 12.85 -8.58 2.41
N LYS A 167 13.89 -8.29 1.61
CA LYS A 167 14.18 -6.95 1.10
C LYS A 167 13.26 -6.56 -0.06
N GLU A 168 13.01 -7.49 -0.98
CA GLU A 168 12.17 -7.29 -2.17
C GLU A 168 10.66 -7.45 -1.89
N SER A 169 10.27 -8.23 -0.88
CA SER A 169 8.86 -8.37 -0.46
C SER A 169 8.31 -7.09 0.18
N ASN A 170 6.99 -7.03 0.33
CA ASN A 170 6.31 -5.97 1.08
C ASN A 170 5.06 -6.53 1.77
N LEU A 171 5.06 -6.52 3.10
CA LEU A 171 3.93 -7.02 3.87
C LEU A 171 2.77 -6.01 3.85
N LEU A 172 1.60 -6.45 3.37
CA LEU A 172 0.32 -5.75 3.52
C LEU A 172 -0.45 -6.34 4.70
N ARG A 173 -0.52 -5.60 5.81
CA ARG A 173 -1.44 -5.90 6.92
C ARG A 173 -2.76 -5.17 6.70
N ILE A 174 -3.82 -5.96 6.63
CA ILE A 174 -5.21 -5.51 6.65
C ILE A 174 -5.69 -5.58 8.10
N THR A 175 -6.35 -4.53 8.59
CA THR A 175 -7.04 -4.56 9.89
C THR A 175 -8.51 -4.20 9.64
N ALA A 176 -9.38 -5.16 9.93
CA ALA A 176 -10.83 -5.00 9.87
C ALA A 176 -11.38 -5.02 11.30
N GLU A 177 -12.21 -4.04 11.63
CA GLU A 177 -12.84 -3.95 12.95
C GLU A 177 -14.08 -4.90 13.07
N SER A 178 -14.45 -5.58 11.97
CA SER A 178 -15.39 -6.72 11.90
C SER A 178 -15.30 -7.47 10.55
N VAL A 179 -15.84 -8.70 10.48
CA VAL A 179 -16.08 -9.57 9.28
C VAL A 179 -14.88 -10.33 8.66
N TYR A 180 -15.17 -11.52 8.10
CA TYR A 180 -14.29 -12.44 7.38
C TYR A 180 -14.16 -12.12 5.87
N SER A 181 -12.99 -12.34 5.25
CA SER A 181 -12.74 -12.91 3.89
C SER A 181 -11.32 -12.55 3.36
N LYS A 182 -11.00 -12.79 2.08
CA LYS A 182 -9.62 -13.01 1.59
C LYS A 182 -9.26 -12.39 0.21
N HIS A 183 -8.01 -11.93 0.10
CA HIS A 183 -7.24 -11.57 -1.12
C HIS A 183 -7.63 -10.32 -1.96
N ILE A 184 -6.59 -9.64 -2.48
CA ILE A 184 -6.63 -8.24 -2.97
C ILE A 184 -6.05 -8.03 -4.38
N ALA A 185 -5.16 -8.90 -4.86
CA ALA A 185 -4.06 -8.56 -5.79
C ALA A 185 -4.39 -8.04 -7.21
N GLU A 186 -5.65 -7.93 -7.61
CA GLU A 186 -6.04 -7.88 -9.04
C GLU A 186 -6.94 -6.70 -9.47
N SER A 187 -7.24 -5.72 -8.61
CA SER A 187 -8.10 -4.59 -9.03
C SER A 187 -7.90 -3.27 -8.27
N ILE A 188 -8.26 -2.16 -8.94
CA ILE A 188 -8.22 -0.79 -8.40
C ILE A 188 -9.17 -0.64 -7.21
N TYR A 189 -10.32 -1.32 -7.29
CA TYR A 189 -11.24 -1.51 -6.19
C TYR A 189 -11.15 -2.94 -5.69
N SER A 190 -10.73 -3.14 -4.44
CA SER A 190 -10.90 -4.45 -3.81
C SER A 190 -12.35 -4.59 -3.34
N PRO A 191 -13.15 -5.54 -3.87
CA PRO A 191 -14.45 -5.86 -3.31
C PRO A 191 -14.23 -6.65 -2.03
N VAL A 192 -14.75 -6.15 -0.92
CA VAL A 192 -14.83 -6.87 0.35
C VAL A 192 -16.23 -7.45 0.45
N GLU A 193 -16.35 -8.76 0.21
CA GLU A 193 -17.61 -9.48 0.35
C GLU A 193 -17.94 -9.74 1.82
N ILE A 194 -19.21 -9.55 2.16
CA ILE A 194 -19.80 -9.79 3.47
C ILE A 194 -20.91 -10.82 3.28
N LYS A 195 -20.88 -11.91 4.04
CA LYS A 195 -21.86 -13.01 3.96
C LYS A 195 -22.22 -13.45 5.37
N ARG A 196 -23.52 -13.67 5.65
CA ARG A 196 -23.95 -14.36 6.87
C ARG A 196 -24.02 -15.86 6.59
N GLN A 197 -22.96 -16.57 6.96
CA GLN A 197 -22.94 -18.03 6.93
C GLN A 197 -23.90 -18.60 8.00
N PRO A 198 -24.72 -19.62 7.67
CA PRO A 198 -25.58 -20.27 8.66
C PRO A 198 -24.75 -20.96 9.75
N LEU A 199 -25.05 -20.67 11.02
CA LEU A 199 -24.37 -21.34 12.14
C LEU A 199 -24.85 -22.80 12.22
N ALA A 200 -23.95 -23.76 11.96
CA ALA A 200 -24.28 -25.18 11.99
C ALA A 200 -24.70 -25.61 13.40
N LEU A 201 -25.99 -25.91 13.59
CA LEU A 201 -26.49 -26.43 14.86
C LEU A 201 -25.88 -27.82 15.14
N PRO A 202 -25.38 -28.07 16.37
CA PRO A 202 -24.72 -29.33 16.69
C PRO A 202 -25.68 -30.52 16.51
N ALA A 203 -25.29 -31.47 15.67
CA ALA A 203 -26.09 -32.63 15.33
C ALA A 203 -26.43 -33.45 16.60
N LYS A 204 -27.72 -33.60 16.90
CA LYS A 204 -28.18 -34.42 18.03
C LYS A 204 -27.81 -35.88 17.78
N ALA A 205 -26.83 -36.39 18.51
CA ALA A 205 -26.30 -37.74 18.34
C ALA A 205 -27.36 -38.82 18.64
N GLY A 206 -27.76 -39.60 17.63
CA GLY A 206 -28.64 -40.75 17.80
C GLY A 206 -29.22 -41.30 16.49
N GLY A 207 -28.57 -42.28 15.86
CA GLY A 207 -29.13 -42.98 14.69
C GLY A 207 -28.11 -43.80 13.90
N LYS A 208 -28.18 -45.12 14.03
CA LYS A 208 -27.26 -46.11 13.43
C LYS A 208 -27.09 -45.99 11.90
N THR A 209 -25.82 -46.00 11.46
CA THR A 209 -25.30 -46.71 10.27
C THR A 209 -26.09 -46.64 8.94
N SER A 210 -25.64 -45.77 8.04
CA SER A 210 -25.56 -46.08 6.60
C SER A 210 -24.29 -45.45 6.02
N LYS A 211 -23.73 -46.04 4.96
CA LYS A 211 -22.46 -45.60 4.35
C LYS A 211 -22.76 -44.89 3.03
N THR A 212 -22.86 -43.56 3.09
CA THR A 212 -23.06 -42.70 1.92
C THR A 212 -22.25 -41.42 2.11
N GLU A 213 -21.50 -41.03 1.10
CA GLU A 213 -20.78 -39.75 1.11
C GLU A 213 -21.81 -38.62 1.15
N LYS A 214 -21.68 -37.74 2.15
CA LYS A 214 -22.34 -36.44 2.14
C LYS A 214 -21.30 -35.41 1.78
N THR A 215 -21.34 -34.93 0.55
CA THR A 215 -20.85 -33.60 0.21
C THR A 215 -21.51 -32.61 1.17
N GLU A 216 -20.72 -31.78 1.85
CA GLU A 216 -21.27 -30.65 2.61
C GLU A 216 -21.71 -29.59 1.60
N GLU A 217 -22.99 -29.62 1.20
CA GLU A 217 -23.57 -28.51 0.43
C GLU A 217 -23.55 -27.25 1.29
N GLU A 218 -22.72 -26.29 0.88
CA GLU A 218 -22.62 -24.97 1.50
C GLU A 218 -24.00 -24.29 1.46
N GLY A 219 -24.57 -24.02 2.64
CA GLY A 219 -25.94 -23.53 2.77
C GLY A 219 -26.14 -22.17 2.05
N PRO A 220 -27.36 -21.88 1.58
CA PRO A 220 -27.64 -20.70 0.76
C PRO A 220 -27.15 -19.42 1.46
N VAL A 221 -26.33 -18.65 0.75
CA VAL A 221 -25.73 -17.41 1.24
C VAL A 221 -26.83 -16.41 1.58
N SER A 222 -26.82 -15.93 2.81
CA SER A 222 -27.78 -14.94 3.32
C SER A 222 -27.08 -13.62 3.66
N PHE A 223 -27.78 -12.51 3.55
CA PHE A 223 -27.26 -11.15 3.80
C PHE A 223 -25.94 -10.90 3.04
N HIS A 224 -25.96 -11.01 1.71
CA HIS A 224 -24.75 -10.88 0.89
C HIS A 224 -24.52 -9.41 0.51
N GLY A 225 -23.44 -8.81 1.02
CA GLY A 225 -23.07 -7.42 0.75
C GLY A 225 -21.64 -7.27 0.21
N VAL A 226 -21.33 -6.08 -0.33
CA VAL A 226 -20.01 -5.72 -0.88
C VAL A 226 -19.65 -4.29 -0.51
N ALA A 227 -18.45 -4.08 0.02
CA ALA A 227 -17.81 -2.77 0.13
C ALA A 227 -16.70 -2.61 -0.91
N TYR A 228 -16.64 -1.46 -1.60
CA TYR A 228 -15.66 -1.20 -2.66
C TYR A 228 -14.51 -0.31 -2.15
N VAL A 229 -13.34 -0.90 -1.89
CA VAL A 229 -12.18 -0.19 -1.33
C VAL A 229 -11.29 0.37 -2.45
N ASN A 230 -11.22 1.70 -2.57
CA ASN A 230 -10.27 2.37 -3.47
C ASN A 230 -8.82 2.28 -2.91
N MET A 231 -7.99 1.45 -3.54
CA MET A 231 -6.59 1.23 -3.12
C MET A 231 -5.60 2.23 -3.73
N ALA A 232 -6.03 3.06 -4.70
CA ALA A 232 -5.15 3.94 -5.48
C ALA A 232 -4.25 4.90 -4.66
N PRO A 233 -4.64 5.45 -3.49
CA PRO A 233 -3.76 6.33 -2.73
C PRO A 233 -2.49 5.65 -2.19
N LEU A 234 -2.44 4.31 -2.11
CA LEU A 234 -1.21 3.57 -1.77
C LEU A 234 -0.15 3.65 -2.87
N LEU A 235 -0.52 4.09 -4.09
CA LEU A 235 0.41 4.35 -5.20
C LEU A 235 1.00 5.78 -5.16
N TYR A 236 0.60 6.62 -4.19
CA TYR A 236 1.16 7.96 -4.06
C TYR A 236 2.56 7.91 -3.41
N PRO A 237 3.57 8.67 -3.89
CA PRO A 237 4.96 8.51 -3.46
C PRO A 237 5.18 8.65 -1.94
N GLY A 238 5.57 7.56 -1.29
CA GLY A 238 5.83 7.46 0.15
C GLY A 238 4.61 7.12 1.02
N VAL A 239 3.42 6.92 0.44
CA VAL A 239 2.25 6.48 1.22
C VAL A 239 2.41 5.00 1.60
N LYS A 240 2.23 4.71 2.89
CA LYS A 240 2.24 3.36 3.46
C LYS A 240 0.87 2.90 3.97
N ARG A 241 -0.12 3.79 4.09
CA ARG A 241 -1.38 3.49 4.77
C ARG A 241 -2.56 4.23 4.16
N ILE A 242 -3.70 3.55 4.10
CA ILE A 242 -5.04 4.16 3.97
C ILE A 242 -5.96 3.61 5.08
N ARG A 243 -6.88 4.43 5.57
CA ARG A 243 -7.99 4.02 6.44
C ARG A 243 -9.24 4.74 5.95
N GLY A 244 -10.39 4.05 5.95
CA GLY A 244 -11.65 4.64 5.49
C GLY A 244 -12.87 3.93 6.08
N ALA A 245 -14.00 4.60 6.01
CA ALA A 245 -15.32 3.99 6.13
C ALA A 245 -15.86 3.76 4.71
N TYR A 246 -16.29 2.53 4.43
CA TYR A 246 -16.71 2.08 3.10
C TYR A 246 -18.15 1.59 3.19
N THR A 247 -19.06 2.21 2.43
CA THR A 247 -20.48 1.81 2.38
C THR A 247 -20.62 0.39 1.87
N ILE A 248 -21.52 -0.37 2.49
CA ILE A 248 -21.87 -1.73 2.06
C ILE A 248 -23.07 -1.63 1.11
N HIS A 249 -22.91 -2.19 -0.08
CA HIS A 249 -23.96 -2.34 -1.09
C HIS A 249 -24.47 -3.80 -1.11
N PRO A 250 -25.67 -4.07 -1.63
CA PRO A 250 -26.11 -5.44 -1.92
C PRO A 250 -25.13 -6.09 -2.91
N TYR A 251 -24.83 -7.38 -2.74
CA TYR A 251 -24.05 -8.09 -3.76
C TYR A 251 -24.84 -8.18 -5.07
N ASN A 252 -24.19 -7.78 -6.16
CA ASN A 252 -24.66 -7.89 -7.54
C ASN A 252 -23.46 -8.27 -8.42
N GLU A 253 -23.48 -9.48 -8.99
CA GLU A 253 -22.37 -10.04 -9.77
C GLU A 253 -22.02 -9.17 -11.00
N PHE A 254 -23.01 -8.60 -11.67
CA PHE A 254 -22.79 -7.72 -12.83
C PHE A 254 -22.06 -6.43 -12.44
N GLU A 255 -22.46 -5.81 -11.32
CA GLU A 255 -21.84 -4.57 -10.84
C GLU A 255 -20.39 -4.79 -10.40
N ILE A 256 -20.10 -5.95 -9.81
CA ILE A 256 -18.74 -6.36 -9.43
C ILE A 256 -17.90 -6.63 -10.68
N PHE A 257 -18.46 -7.32 -11.68
CA PHE A 257 -17.81 -7.55 -12.97
C PHE A 257 -17.41 -6.23 -13.63
N GLU A 258 -18.32 -5.27 -13.76
CA GLU A 258 -18.02 -3.95 -14.35
C GLU A 258 -16.98 -3.16 -13.55
N LYS A 259 -17.15 -3.06 -12.22
CA LYS A 259 -16.26 -2.26 -11.36
C LYS A 259 -14.86 -2.84 -11.22
N THR A 260 -14.73 -4.17 -11.19
CA THR A 260 -13.44 -4.84 -10.96
C THR A 260 -12.73 -5.30 -12.23
N LYS A 261 -13.47 -5.42 -13.35
CA LYS A 261 -13.06 -6.01 -14.65
C LYS A 261 -12.62 -7.48 -14.58
N ARG A 262 -12.98 -8.19 -13.52
CA ARG A 262 -12.71 -9.63 -13.38
C ARG A 262 -13.71 -10.43 -14.21
N LYS A 263 -13.23 -11.16 -15.23
CA LYS A 263 -13.96 -12.35 -15.71
C LYS A 263 -13.94 -13.40 -14.62
N ASN A 264 -15.03 -14.16 -14.47
CA ASN A 264 -15.12 -15.19 -13.44
C ASN A 264 -13.94 -16.16 -13.51
N ARG A 265 -13.36 -16.45 -12.35
CA ARG A 265 -12.44 -17.56 -12.15
C ARG A 265 -13.32 -18.80 -11.99
N ASP A 266 -13.24 -19.73 -12.94
CA ASP A 266 -14.16 -20.86 -13.00
C ASP A 266 -14.25 -21.65 -11.68
N VAL A 267 -15.46 -22.09 -11.34
CA VAL A 267 -15.69 -23.14 -10.34
C VAL A 267 -15.27 -24.47 -10.96
N ALA A 268 -13.95 -24.66 -11.07
CA ALA A 268 -13.31 -25.81 -11.71
C ALA A 268 -13.42 -27.08 -10.85
N GLY A 269 -14.66 -27.61 -10.73
CA GLY A 269 -15.00 -28.68 -9.79
C GLY A 269 -15.78 -29.88 -10.35
N VAL A 270 -16.24 -29.86 -11.62
CA VAL A 270 -16.96 -31.01 -12.22
C VAL A 270 -16.46 -31.33 -13.63
N SER A 271 -15.56 -32.30 -13.72
CA SER A 271 -15.11 -32.88 -14.99
C SER A 271 -15.87 -34.18 -15.32
N THR A 272 -17.10 -34.08 -15.81
CA THR A 272 -17.86 -35.21 -16.36
C THR A 272 -18.03 -35.06 -17.87
N GLY A 273 -16.97 -35.38 -18.63
CA GLY A 273 -17.07 -35.47 -20.08
C GLY A 273 -17.70 -36.79 -20.53
N LEU A 274 -18.30 -36.82 -21.73
CA LEU A 274 -18.31 -37.99 -22.62
C LEU A 274 -18.86 -37.64 -24.03
N LYS A 275 -17.96 -37.65 -25.03
CA LYS A 275 -18.19 -37.87 -26.48
C LYS A 275 -19.03 -36.87 -27.30
N GLY A 276 -18.44 -36.38 -28.40
CA GLY A 276 -19.15 -35.83 -29.57
C GLY A 276 -19.66 -36.94 -30.52
N PRO A 277 -20.03 -36.63 -31.79
CA PRO A 277 -19.20 -35.84 -32.71
C PRO A 277 -19.94 -34.77 -33.56
N SER A 278 -19.16 -34.10 -34.42
CA SER A 278 -19.52 -33.02 -35.36
C SER A 278 -20.69 -33.29 -36.33
N THR A 279 -21.45 -32.24 -36.69
CA THR A 279 -21.80 -31.94 -38.10
C THR A 279 -22.27 -30.48 -38.30
N HIS A 280 -22.32 -30.02 -39.56
CA HIS A 280 -22.55 -28.63 -39.98
C HIS A 280 -24.00 -28.10 -39.86
N PRO A 281 -24.20 -26.77 -39.77
CA PRO A 281 -25.52 -26.15 -39.61
C PRO A 281 -26.39 -26.24 -40.87
N ARG A 282 -27.72 -26.07 -40.69
CA ARG A 282 -28.66 -25.82 -41.79
C ARG A 282 -29.90 -25.05 -41.32
N ASN A 283 -30.46 -24.25 -42.21
CA ASN A 283 -31.59 -23.34 -41.95
C ASN A 283 -32.94 -24.08 -41.91
N ALA A 284 -33.95 -23.47 -41.26
CA ALA A 284 -35.17 -22.94 -41.93
C ALA A 284 -36.51 -23.10 -41.17
N THR A 285 -37.30 -22.02 -41.23
CA THR A 285 -38.78 -21.96 -41.28
C THR A 285 -39.67 -22.35 -40.08
N ASN A 286 -40.25 -21.29 -39.49
CA ASN A 286 -41.69 -21.05 -39.35
C ASN A 286 -42.57 -22.02 -38.51
N LYS A 287 -43.05 -21.53 -37.37
CA LYS A 287 -44.40 -20.89 -37.27
C LYS A 287 -44.68 -20.34 -35.87
N VAL A 288 -44.85 -19.02 -35.76
CA VAL A 288 -45.55 -18.38 -34.63
C VAL A 288 -47.01 -18.18 -35.02
N LYS A 289 -47.93 -18.30 -34.06
CA LYS A 289 -49.34 -17.90 -34.19
C LYS A 289 -49.65 -16.89 -33.10
N GLU A 290 -50.46 -15.89 -33.43
CA GLU A 290 -50.82 -14.77 -32.55
C GLU A 290 -51.67 -15.19 -31.34
N VAL A 291 -51.73 -14.31 -30.31
CA VAL A 291 -52.95 -13.55 -29.98
C VAL A 291 -52.60 -12.32 -29.11
N LEU A 292 -53.32 -11.22 -29.30
CA LEU A 292 -53.05 -9.90 -28.68
C LEU A 292 -53.75 -9.69 -27.32
N LYS A 293 -53.11 -8.87 -26.46
CA LYS A 293 -53.67 -7.68 -25.75
C LYS A 293 -52.52 -6.92 -25.05
N LYS A 294 -52.27 -5.62 -25.31
CA LYS A 294 -52.97 -4.40 -24.81
C LYS A 294 -52.86 -4.23 -23.29
N ASN A 295 -52.40 -3.10 -22.70
CA ASN A 295 -52.16 -1.72 -23.22
C ASN A 295 -51.16 -0.91 -22.33
N SER A 296 -50.56 0.16 -22.89
CA SER A 296 -49.95 1.37 -22.25
C SER A 296 -48.76 1.20 -21.27
N VAL A 297 -47.57 1.84 -21.37
CA VAL A 297 -47.04 3.04 -22.09
C VAL A 297 -47.55 4.37 -21.47
N THR A 298 -46.76 5.43 -21.21
CA THR A 298 -45.42 5.97 -21.64
C THR A 298 -44.67 6.52 -20.38
N LEU A 299 -43.38 6.88 -20.25
CA LEU A 299 -42.19 7.23 -21.10
C LEU A 299 -40.94 6.41 -20.62
N LYS A 300 -39.77 6.29 -21.27
CA LYS A 300 -39.05 6.91 -22.42
C LYS A 300 -38.06 8.09 -22.16
N SER A 301 -36.80 7.75 -21.82
CA SER A 301 -35.56 8.28 -22.46
C SER A 301 -34.52 7.15 -22.40
N ILE A 302 -34.11 6.46 -23.48
CA ILE A 302 -33.36 6.90 -24.68
C ILE A 302 -31.96 7.40 -24.28
N MET A 303 -30.82 6.83 -24.73
CA MET A 303 -30.49 5.59 -25.50
C MET A 303 -29.02 5.21 -25.11
N THR A 304 -28.51 3.98 -25.25
CA THR A 304 -28.17 3.27 -26.51
C THR A 304 -28.13 1.74 -26.37
N ASP A 305 -28.30 1.02 -27.48
CA ASP A 305 -28.45 -0.44 -27.51
C ASP A 305 -27.13 -1.26 -27.49
N HIS A 306 -27.11 -2.31 -26.66
CA HIS A 306 -26.75 -3.68 -27.10
C HIS A 306 -27.02 -4.68 -25.95
N VAL A 307 -28.22 -5.30 -25.96
CA VAL A 307 -28.59 -6.34 -24.99
C VAL A 307 -28.42 -7.72 -25.63
N PHE A 308 -27.60 -8.58 -25.03
CA PHE A 308 -27.71 -10.02 -25.23
C PHE A 308 -28.81 -10.55 -24.32
N ASP A 309 -29.85 -11.12 -24.91
CA ASP A 309 -30.92 -11.77 -24.16
C ASP A 309 -30.46 -13.13 -23.65
N SER A 310 -30.66 -13.39 -22.37
CA SER A 310 -30.28 -14.61 -21.65
C SER A 310 -31.00 -14.63 -20.31
N GLU A 311 -32.16 -15.28 -20.27
CA GLU A 311 -33.03 -15.39 -19.08
C GLU A 311 -32.38 -16.25 -17.97
N VAL A 312 -31.39 -15.70 -17.28
CA VAL A 312 -31.04 -16.13 -15.92
C VAL A 312 -32.05 -15.49 -14.97
N PRO A 313 -32.73 -16.25 -14.08
CA PRO A 313 -33.62 -15.65 -13.10
C PRO A 313 -32.85 -14.67 -12.20
N PHE A 314 -33.24 -13.40 -12.22
CA PHE A 314 -32.69 -12.40 -11.31
C PHE A 314 -33.10 -12.75 -9.87
N VAL A 315 -32.20 -13.43 -9.15
CA VAL A 315 -32.31 -13.64 -7.70
C VAL A 315 -32.06 -12.30 -7.03
N VAL A 316 -33.12 -11.51 -6.84
CA VAL A 316 -33.06 -10.22 -6.15
C VAL A 316 -32.61 -10.46 -4.71
N ASN A 317 -31.44 -9.92 -4.38
CA ASN A 317 -30.81 -10.01 -3.06
C ASN A 317 -31.52 -9.09 -2.04
N ALA A 318 -32.78 -9.41 -1.75
CA ALA A 318 -33.67 -8.58 -0.92
C ALA A 318 -33.22 -8.49 0.55
N GLU A 319 -32.40 -9.42 1.05
CA GLU A 319 -31.72 -9.27 2.34
C GLU A 319 -30.59 -8.24 2.27
N GLY A 320 -29.85 -8.17 1.16
CA GLY A 320 -28.74 -7.22 0.96
C GLY A 320 -29.18 -5.75 0.89
N GLU A 321 -30.42 -5.47 0.46
CA GLU A 321 -31.00 -4.11 0.45
C GLU A 321 -31.03 -3.46 1.84
N GLN A 322 -31.08 -4.27 2.92
CA GLN A 322 -31.02 -3.77 4.30
C GLN A 322 -29.71 -3.01 4.60
N TYR A 323 -28.63 -3.31 3.88
CA TYR A 323 -27.38 -2.55 4.01
C TYR A 323 -27.53 -1.09 3.52
N ILE A 324 -28.34 -0.84 2.48
CA ILE A 324 -28.64 0.51 2.00
C ILE A 324 -29.59 1.22 2.97
N GLU A 325 -30.67 0.55 3.40
CA GLU A 325 -31.66 1.12 4.33
C GLU A 325 -31.03 1.53 5.66
N ALA A 326 -30.25 0.63 6.28
CA ALA A 326 -29.52 0.89 7.52
C ALA A 326 -28.27 1.77 7.33
N LYS A 327 -27.93 2.16 6.09
CA LYS A 327 -26.71 2.90 5.72
C LYS A 327 -25.43 2.27 6.28
N SER A 328 -25.36 0.95 6.18
CA SER A 328 -24.29 0.13 6.74
C SER A 328 -22.95 0.46 6.08
N TYR A 329 -21.90 0.54 6.89
CA TYR A 329 -20.53 0.75 6.43
C TYR A 329 -19.57 -0.12 7.23
N ILE A 330 -18.42 -0.44 6.62
CA ILE A 330 -17.31 -1.12 7.27
C ILE A 330 -16.12 -0.17 7.39
N VAL A 331 -15.42 -0.18 8.53
CA VAL A 331 -14.17 0.56 8.72
C VAL A 331 -12.99 -0.39 8.52
N LEU A 332 -12.09 -0.02 7.61
CA LEU A 332 -10.93 -0.83 7.23
C LEU A 332 -9.67 0.04 7.23
N GLU A 333 -8.58 -0.50 7.77
CA GLU A 333 -7.22 0.04 7.62
C GLU A 333 -6.35 -0.93 6.81
N PHE A 334 -5.67 -0.40 5.79
CA PHE A 334 -4.70 -1.11 4.97
C PHE A 334 -3.34 -0.47 5.19
N SER A 335 -2.38 -1.27 5.67
CA SER A 335 -1.05 -0.78 6.10
C SER A 335 0.07 -1.63 5.52
N LEU A 336 1.01 -0.97 4.85
CA LEU A 336 2.18 -1.55 4.20
C LEU A 336 3.43 -1.28 5.04
N GLU A 337 4.34 -2.24 5.06
CA GLU A 337 5.67 -2.05 5.65
C GLU A 337 6.51 -1.05 4.83
N LYS A 338 6.48 -1.15 3.49
CA LYS A 338 7.22 -0.32 2.53
C LYS A 338 6.22 0.38 1.59
N PRO A 339 6.47 1.62 1.12
CA PRO A 339 5.54 2.28 0.21
C PRO A 339 5.63 1.67 -1.20
N LEU A 340 4.50 1.42 -1.88
CA LEU A 340 4.50 0.83 -3.23
C LEU A 340 5.28 1.68 -4.24
N VAL A 341 5.15 3.01 -4.10
CA VAL A 341 5.95 3.99 -4.84
C VAL A 341 6.86 4.70 -3.85
N GLN A 342 8.17 4.49 -3.98
CA GLN A 342 9.14 5.18 -3.13
C GLN A 342 9.13 6.69 -3.40
N LYS A 343 9.22 7.48 -2.32
CA LYS A 343 9.35 8.94 -2.41
C LYS A 343 10.80 9.29 -2.78
N ARG A 344 10.99 9.88 -3.96
CA ARG A 344 12.30 10.36 -4.44
C ARG A 344 12.91 11.34 -3.45
N LEU A 345 14.24 11.34 -3.34
CA LEU A 345 14.96 12.28 -2.49
C LEU A 345 14.79 13.72 -3.00
N ARG A 346 14.80 14.69 -2.09
CA ARG A 346 14.60 16.11 -2.45
C ARG A 346 15.78 16.61 -3.26
N GLU A 347 16.96 16.08 -2.98
CA GLU A 347 18.26 16.39 -3.55
C GLU A 347 18.31 15.96 -5.03
N GLU A 348 17.81 14.75 -5.33
CA GLU A 348 17.66 14.23 -6.70
C GLU A 348 16.67 15.05 -7.52
N LEU A 349 15.54 15.42 -6.90
CA LEU A 349 14.52 16.27 -7.53
C LEU A 349 15.07 17.67 -7.82
N VAL A 350 15.77 18.28 -6.86
CA VAL A 350 16.44 19.58 -7.04
C VAL A 350 17.50 19.50 -8.13
N LYS A 351 18.31 18.43 -8.19
CA LYS A 351 19.31 18.24 -9.25
C LYS A 351 18.66 18.17 -10.64
N ARG A 352 17.64 17.32 -10.83
CA ARG A 352 16.93 17.21 -12.12
C ARG A 352 16.22 18.51 -12.50
N VAL A 353 15.65 19.23 -11.54
CA VAL A 353 15.01 20.54 -11.80
C VAL A 353 16.08 21.58 -12.19
N ALA A 354 17.25 21.57 -11.57
CA ALA A 354 18.37 22.44 -11.96
C ALA A 354 18.97 22.08 -13.33
N GLU A 355 18.97 20.80 -13.72
CA GLU A 355 19.34 20.33 -15.07
C GLU A 355 18.36 20.79 -16.16
N ILE A 356 17.08 21.00 -15.81
CA ILE A 356 16.01 21.45 -16.72
C ILE A 356 15.93 22.99 -16.79
N ILE A 357 16.30 23.71 -15.73
CA ILE A 357 16.31 25.17 -15.71
C ILE A 357 17.56 25.68 -16.44
N PRO A 358 17.44 26.39 -17.58
CA PRO A 358 18.60 26.94 -18.26
C PRO A 358 19.33 27.94 -17.35
N PRO A 359 20.67 27.98 -17.37
CA PRO A 359 21.42 28.92 -16.53
C PRO A 359 21.00 30.35 -16.87
N ARG A 360 20.58 31.11 -15.85
CA ARG A 360 20.11 32.48 -16.01
C ARG A 360 21.18 33.29 -16.77
N PRO A 361 20.85 33.92 -17.91
CA PRO A 361 21.80 34.75 -18.63
C PRO A 361 22.43 35.76 -17.68
N LEU A 362 23.77 35.81 -17.66
CA LEU A 362 24.48 36.82 -16.89
C LEU A 362 24.04 38.20 -17.42
N PHE A 363 23.42 39.00 -16.56
CA PHE A 363 23.06 40.37 -16.91
C PHE A 363 24.31 41.07 -17.47
N PRO A 364 24.21 41.75 -18.63
CA PRO A 364 25.35 42.44 -19.22
C PRO A 364 25.95 43.40 -18.19
N ARG A 365 27.15 43.07 -17.70
CA ARG A 365 27.89 43.96 -16.81
C ARG A 365 28.17 45.24 -17.60
N ARG A 366 27.51 46.34 -17.23
CA ARG A 366 27.80 47.66 -17.80
C ARG A 366 29.21 48.04 -17.36
N THR A 367 30.19 47.76 -18.21
CA THR A 367 31.62 48.02 -17.97
C THR A 367 31.96 49.50 -17.94
N SER A 368 31.02 50.37 -18.36
CA SER A 368 31.01 51.81 -18.08
C SER A 368 30.67 52.09 -16.61
N GLY A 369 31.57 51.67 -15.70
CA GLY A 369 31.58 52.15 -14.32
C GLY A 369 32.09 53.59 -14.22
N ALA A 370 31.83 54.26 -13.09
CA ALA A 370 32.25 55.65 -12.88
C ALA A 370 33.77 55.84 -13.06
N ASP A 371 34.58 54.91 -12.54
CA ASP A 371 36.05 54.93 -12.63
C ASP A 371 36.54 54.94 -14.08
N LYS A 372 35.83 54.26 -14.98
CA LYS A 372 36.15 54.28 -16.41
C LYS A 372 35.82 55.63 -17.04
N ALA A 373 34.65 56.20 -16.74
CA ALA A 373 34.28 57.53 -17.24
C ALA A 373 35.28 58.61 -16.77
N VAL A 374 35.74 58.52 -15.52
CA VAL A 374 36.81 59.38 -14.96
C VAL A 374 38.14 59.18 -15.69
N THR A 375 38.53 57.93 -15.95
CA THR A 375 39.78 57.60 -16.68
C THR A 375 39.73 58.08 -18.14
N ASP A 376 38.62 57.84 -18.83
CA ASP A 376 38.40 58.28 -20.22
C ASP A 376 38.42 59.83 -20.29
N TYR A 377 37.80 60.53 -19.32
CA TYR A 377 37.81 62.00 -19.22
C TYR A 377 39.21 62.58 -18.95
N HIS A 378 39.97 62.02 -18.00
CA HIS A 378 41.37 62.43 -17.78
C HIS A 378 42.24 62.22 -19.02
N THR A 379 42.00 61.13 -19.77
CA THR A 379 42.71 60.85 -21.03
C THR A 379 42.40 61.93 -22.09
N GLN A 380 41.15 62.39 -22.20
CA GLN A 380 40.79 63.49 -23.10
C GLN A 380 41.40 64.83 -22.67
N ILE A 381 41.45 65.14 -21.36
CA ILE A 381 42.14 66.34 -20.87
C ILE A 381 43.62 66.32 -21.26
N ILE A 382 44.31 65.18 -21.10
CA ILE A 382 45.73 65.04 -21.48
C ILE A 382 45.91 65.22 -22.99
N SER A 383 45.00 64.68 -23.80
CA SER A 383 44.99 64.84 -25.26
C SER A 383 44.84 66.32 -25.67
N VAL A 384 43.80 67.00 -25.16
CA VAL A 384 43.54 68.43 -25.42
C VAL A 384 44.69 69.31 -24.94
N ALA A 385 45.21 69.07 -23.74
CA ALA A 385 46.35 69.80 -23.19
C ALA A 385 47.61 69.65 -24.06
N LYS A 386 47.85 68.45 -24.62
CA LYS A 386 48.96 68.25 -25.55
C LYS A 386 48.77 69.07 -26.83
N ILE A 387 47.59 69.04 -27.45
CA ILE A 387 47.33 69.79 -28.70
C ILE A 387 47.51 71.31 -28.47
N ILE A 388 47.05 71.83 -27.33
CA ILE A 388 47.25 73.25 -26.95
C ILE A 388 48.75 73.57 -26.73
N MET A 389 49.53 72.65 -26.15
CA MET A 389 50.97 72.81 -25.98
C MET A 389 51.75 72.72 -27.30
N ASP A 390 51.31 71.88 -28.23
CA ASP A 390 51.90 71.77 -29.57
C ASP A 390 51.62 73.07 -30.37
N GLU A 391 50.39 73.60 -30.29
CA GLU A 391 50.00 74.91 -30.89
C GLU A 391 50.81 76.09 -30.33
N TYR A 392 51.02 76.12 -29.00
CA TYR A 392 51.85 77.14 -28.35
C TYR A 392 53.32 77.03 -28.77
N GLN A 393 53.82 75.82 -29.00
CA GLN A 393 55.17 75.60 -29.54
C GLN A 393 55.29 76.02 -31.01
N GLU A 394 54.25 75.88 -31.83
CA GLU A 394 54.27 76.38 -33.21
C GLU A 394 54.33 77.92 -33.25
N MET A 395 53.47 78.61 -32.50
CA MET A 395 53.42 80.09 -32.48
C MET A 395 54.60 80.75 -31.76
N PHE A 396 55.10 80.16 -30.66
CA PHE A 396 56.06 80.80 -29.77
C PHE A 396 57.37 80.03 -29.57
N GLY A 397 57.45 78.76 -29.99
CA GLY A 397 58.60 77.88 -29.75
C GLY A 397 59.91 78.35 -30.38
N ARG A 398 59.89 79.05 -31.52
CA ARG A 398 61.10 79.67 -32.09
C ARG A 398 61.66 80.77 -31.17
N LYS A 399 60.78 81.63 -30.65
CA LYS A 399 61.15 82.70 -29.70
C LYS A 399 61.61 82.14 -28.35
N LEU A 400 61.05 80.99 -27.95
CA LEU A 400 61.48 80.22 -26.77
C LEU A 400 62.90 79.66 -26.96
N ALA A 401 63.17 78.99 -28.08
CA ALA A 401 64.46 78.41 -28.41
C ALA A 401 65.57 79.46 -28.60
N GLU A 402 65.23 80.65 -29.10
CA GLU A 402 66.15 81.79 -29.20
C GLU A 402 66.42 82.50 -27.85
N GLY A 403 65.76 82.09 -26.76
CA GLY A 403 65.89 82.72 -25.44
C GLY A 403 65.28 84.13 -25.34
N LYS A 404 64.52 84.56 -26.34
CA LYS A 404 63.97 85.93 -26.48
C LYS A 404 62.55 86.09 -25.92
N LEU A 405 62.02 85.08 -25.23
CA LEU A 405 60.75 85.22 -24.51
C LEU A 405 60.98 85.87 -23.15
N SER A 406 60.62 87.15 -23.07
CA SER A 406 60.37 87.86 -21.82
C SER A 406 59.49 87.02 -20.88
N GLN A 407 59.75 87.13 -19.58
CA GLN A 407 58.96 86.49 -18.52
C GLN A 407 57.98 87.48 -17.85
N GLU A 408 57.93 88.74 -18.29
CA GLU A 408 57.04 89.75 -17.70
C GLU A 408 55.56 89.35 -17.84
N LEU A 409 54.76 89.68 -16.81
CA LEU A 409 53.39 89.21 -16.68
C LEU A 409 52.52 89.63 -17.88
N GLN A 410 52.69 90.88 -18.32
CA GLN A 410 51.97 91.48 -19.44
C GLN A 410 52.27 90.77 -20.77
N ASP A 411 53.52 90.35 -21.01
CA ASP A 411 53.89 89.55 -22.18
C ASP A 411 53.33 88.12 -22.11
N GLN A 412 53.18 87.55 -20.90
CA GLN A 412 52.51 86.25 -20.72
C GLN A 412 51.02 86.35 -21.04
N GLU A 413 50.35 87.41 -20.57
CA GLU A 413 48.94 87.68 -20.87
C GLU A 413 48.72 87.96 -22.36
N GLU A 414 49.59 88.72 -23.02
CA GLU A 414 49.48 88.99 -24.45
C GLU A 414 49.67 87.72 -25.30
N ARG A 415 50.63 86.84 -24.93
CA ARG A 415 50.78 85.50 -25.55
C ARG A 415 49.54 84.64 -25.32
N LYS A 416 48.99 84.62 -24.11
CA LYS A 416 47.76 83.90 -23.78
C LYS A 416 46.57 84.40 -24.59
N HIS A 417 46.43 85.72 -24.76
CA HIS A 417 45.37 86.31 -25.58
C HIS A 417 45.53 85.95 -27.06
N LYS A 418 46.76 85.97 -27.60
CA LYS A 418 47.04 85.53 -28.99
C LYS A 418 46.76 84.04 -29.20
N LEU A 419 47.15 83.17 -28.25
CA LEU A 419 46.81 81.74 -28.27
C LEU A 419 45.30 81.52 -28.23
N ILE A 420 44.59 82.19 -27.33
CA ILE A 420 43.12 82.06 -27.20
C ILE A 420 42.42 82.59 -28.47
N PHE A 421 42.91 83.68 -29.06
CA PHE A 421 42.39 84.18 -30.33
C PHE A 421 42.53 83.13 -31.44
N GLU A 422 43.73 82.57 -31.63
CA GLU A 422 43.99 81.60 -32.70
C GLU A 422 43.23 80.27 -32.51
N LEU A 423 43.10 79.80 -31.26
CA LEU A 423 42.28 78.63 -30.95
C LEU A 423 40.78 78.88 -31.21
N ASN A 424 40.30 80.13 -31.17
CA ASN A 424 38.91 80.47 -31.51
C ASN A 424 38.73 80.67 -33.03
N THR A 425 39.63 81.36 -33.74
CA THR A 425 39.55 81.57 -35.19
C THR A 425 39.69 80.25 -35.97
N SER A 426 40.57 79.36 -35.53
CA SER A 426 40.74 78.01 -36.10
C SER A 426 39.63 77.02 -35.71
N GLY A 427 38.70 77.41 -34.83
CA GLY A 427 37.63 76.55 -34.31
C GLY A 427 38.07 75.46 -33.33
N LYS A 428 39.40 75.28 -33.11
CA LYS A 428 39.97 74.24 -32.24
C LYS A 428 39.41 74.31 -30.81
N TYR A 429 39.21 75.51 -30.26
CA TYR A 429 38.60 75.76 -28.95
C TYR A 429 37.17 75.20 -28.84
N PHE A 430 36.37 75.34 -29.90
CA PHE A 430 35.01 74.78 -29.93
C PHE A 430 35.06 73.24 -30.03
N ALA A 431 35.96 72.68 -30.84
CA ALA A 431 36.16 71.24 -30.93
C ALA A 431 36.56 70.63 -29.58
N PHE A 432 37.51 71.23 -28.85
CA PHE A 432 37.88 70.79 -27.49
C PHE A 432 36.70 70.90 -26.50
N LYS A 433 35.89 71.95 -26.62
CA LYS A 433 34.72 72.17 -25.76
C LYS A 433 33.63 71.11 -25.97
N GLU A 434 33.42 70.64 -27.20
CA GLU A 434 32.48 69.54 -27.49
C GLU A 434 33.08 68.16 -27.18
N GLN A 435 34.42 67.99 -27.23
CA GLN A 435 35.12 66.75 -26.84
C GLN A 435 35.18 66.52 -25.32
N LEU A 436 34.92 67.54 -24.51
CA LEU A 436 34.95 67.49 -23.03
C LEU A 436 33.55 67.57 -22.40
N LYS A 437 32.48 67.32 -23.19
CA LYS A 437 31.09 67.15 -22.74
C LYS A 437 30.71 65.67 -22.63
#